data_AF-A0A2D5QQQ4-F1
#
_entry.id   AF-A0A2D5QQQ4-F1
#
_cell.length_a   1.000
_cell.length_b   1.000
_cell.length_c   1.000
_cell.angle_alpha   90.00
_cell.angle_beta   90.00
_cell.angle_gamma   90.00
#
_symmetry.space_group_name_H-M   'P 1'
#
loop_
_entity.id
_entity.type
_entity.pdbx_description
1 polymer ?
#
loop_
_entity_poly.entity_id
_entity_poly.type
_entity_poly.pdbx_seq_one_letter_code
_entity_poly.pdbx_strand_id
1 'polypeptide(L)'
;MLTTLIEIAWGDRANGLNQIFSLLFILIFVIQSLRFVIFWDKINQWSRAFVSAKLAFDQDGSIKIESRMDELQPPHSASAQLWIVLPPVIIMFGLIGTFIGLTLALALIPFGGTAAEIQTGVQSALPSMGSAFWTSLSAICAAMTIRLTTMFMESMFNRRVLKVIVSAHPDLIQHIEREAFLHNRPGALLRPHSLRELLWQQNRDLNQQINHLGEVMSSSIHGLTSALLSSEQVYNSEDSKDQKAPHDRIADQNLSNSLDTSSTDLSQTSSEQTQLNEILSEMKHQTQLLEQLVHLQSQNLDGQRVAQSTLAFAKIKDHQDV
;
A
#
# COMPACT_ATOMS: atom_id res chain seq x y z
N MET A 1 12.11 12.65 22.05
CA MET A 1 11.55 12.10 20.79
C MET A 1 10.10 12.56 20.59
N LEU A 2 9.14 12.15 21.42
CA LEU A 2 7.74 12.59 21.22
C LEU A 2 7.52 14.08 21.54
N THR A 3 8.14 14.57 22.61
CA THR A 3 8.10 15.99 23.02
C THR A 3 8.71 16.92 21.96
N THR A 4 9.83 16.53 21.38
CA THR A 4 10.49 17.27 20.29
C THR A 4 9.62 17.31 19.03
N LEU A 5 8.89 16.23 18.71
CA LEU A 5 7.94 16.22 17.59
C LEU A 5 6.75 17.16 17.83
N ILE A 6 6.24 17.20 19.06
CA ILE A 6 5.16 18.11 19.45
C ILE A 6 5.62 19.56 19.35
N GLU A 7 6.83 19.86 19.81
CA GLU A 7 7.40 21.20 19.75
C GLU A 7 7.64 21.68 18.31
N ILE A 8 8.03 20.78 17.40
CA ILE A 8 8.18 21.09 15.96
C ILE A 8 6.82 21.31 15.29
N ALA A 9 5.81 20.54 15.68
CA ALA A 9 4.48 20.58 15.07
C ALA A 9 3.62 21.76 15.57
N TRP A 10 3.75 22.11 16.85
CA TRP A 10 2.84 23.03 17.56
C TRP A 10 3.56 24.10 18.40
N GLY A 11 4.89 24.12 18.45
CA GLY A 11 5.63 25.14 19.20
C GLY A 11 5.49 26.54 18.60
N ASP A 12 5.90 27.55 19.36
CA ASP A 12 5.82 28.97 18.95
C ASP A 12 6.64 29.29 17.68
N ARG A 13 7.56 28.40 17.31
CA ARG A 13 8.38 28.49 16.09
C ARG A 13 7.79 27.72 14.90
N ALA A 14 6.67 27.02 15.09
CA ALA A 14 6.03 26.27 14.02
C ALA A 14 5.40 27.24 13.02
N ASN A 15 5.90 27.21 11.79
CA ASN A 15 5.29 27.92 10.68
C ASN A 15 3.85 27.43 10.49
N GLY A 16 2.91 28.29 10.04
CA GLY A 16 1.51 27.92 9.85
C GLY A 16 1.33 26.69 8.95
N LEU A 17 2.27 26.48 8.03
CA LEU A 17 2.33 25.30 7.16
C LEU A 17 2.52 23.99 7.96
N ASN A 18 3.38 23.97 8.99
CA ASN A 18 3.56 22.79 9.85
C ASN A 18 2.28 22.44 10.62
N GLN A 19 1.57 23.46 11.10
CA GLN A 19 0.32 23.27 11.83
C GLN A 19 -0.76 22.66 10.92
N ILE A 20 -0.89 23.17 9.68
CA ILE A 20 -1.84 22.65 8.69
C ILE A 20 -1.57 21.17 8.40
N PHE A 21 -0.31 20.80 8.11
CA PHE A 21 0.05 19.41 7.83
C PHE A 21 -0.14 18.50 9.04
N SER A 22 0.15 18.99 10.25
CA SER A 22 -0.07 18.22 11.48
C SER A 22 -1.56 18.00 11.75
N LEU A 23 -2.41 19.01 11.53
CA LEU A 23 -3.86 18.87 11.63
C LEU A 23 -4.41 17.90 10.58
N LEU A 24 -3.92 17.98 9.35
CA LEU A 24 -4.29 17.05 8.27
C LEU A 24 -3.88 15.60 8.60
N PHE A 25 -2.69 15.41 9.17
CA PHE A 25 -2.24 14.09 9.64
C PHE A 25 -3.16 13.54 10.74
N ILE A 26 -3.48 14.35 11.77
CA ILE A 26 -4.40 13.95 12.85
C ILE A 26 -5.78 13.62 12.28
N LEU A 27 -6.30 14.44 11.36
CA LEU A 27 -7.59 14.21 10.72
C LEU A 27 -7.60 12.88 9.96
N ILE A 28 -6.56 12.58 9.18
CA ILE A 28 -6.42 11.30 8.49
C ILE A 28 -6.41 10.15 9.48
N PHE A 29 -5.64 10.27 10.56
CA PHE A 29 -5.55 9.24 11.59
C PHE A 29 -6.92 8.96 12.24
N VAL A 30 -7.68 10.01 12.59
CA VAL A 30 -9.03 9.88 13.16
C VAL A 30 -9.99 9.23 12.17
N ILE A 31 -9.99 9.65 10.90
CA ILE A 31 -10.84 9.06 9.85
C ILE A 31 -10.50 7.57 9.66
N GLN A 32 -9.22 7.20 9.61
CA GLN A 32 -8.81 5.80 9.48
C GLN A 32 -9.21 4.97 10.70
N SER A 33 -9.08 5.53 11.91
CA SER A 33 -9.49 4.86 13.15
C SER A 33 -11.00 4.62 13.19
N LEU A 34 -11.80 5.63 12.87
CA LEU A 34 -13.25 5.52 12.81
C LEU A 34 -13.70 4.48 11.77
N ARG A 35 -13.10 4.54 10.57
CA ARG A 35 -13.35 3.57 9.50
C ARG A 35 -13.04 2.15 9.97
N PHE A 36 -11.92 1.95 10.68
CA PHE A 36 -11.53 0.66 11.23
C PHE A 36 -12.55 0.13 12.24
N VAL A 37 -13.01 0.99 13.17
CA VAL A 37 -14.03 0.61 14.17
C VAL A 37 -15.36 0.23 13.50
N ILE A 38 -15.85 1.03 12.55
CA ILE A 38 -17.09 0.73 11.82
C ILE A 38 -16.96 -0.59 11.06
N PHE A 39 -15.82 -0.81 10.40
CA PHE A 39 -15.56 -2.04 9.66
C PHE A 39 -15.50 -3.27 10.58
N TRP A 40 -14.80 -3.15 11.71
CA TRP A 40 -14.71 -4.19 12.73
C TRP A 40 -16.09 -4.59 13.25
N ASP A 41 -16.93 -3.60 13.57
CA ASP A 41 -18.27 -3.84 14.06
C ASP A 41 -19.14 -4.55 13.01
N LYS A 42 -19.11 -4.10 11.74
CA LYS A 42 -19.81 -4.76 10.63
C LYS A 42 -19.37 -6.21 10.42
N ILE A 43 -18.07 -6.50 10.49
CA ILE A 43 -17.58 -7.89 10.42
C ILE A 43 -18.14 -8.74 11.57
N ASN A 44 -18.19 -8.20 12.79
CA ASN A 44 -18.69 -8.95 13.94
C ASN A 44 -20.20 -9.21 13.83
N GLN A 45 -20.97 -8.20 13.39
CA GLN A 45 -22.40 -8.35 13.14
C GLN A 45 -22.65 -9.42 12.06
N TRP A 46 -21.96 -9.31 10.92
CA TRP A 46 -22.03 -10.29 9.84
C TRP A 46 -21.67 -11.70 10.32
N SER A 47 -20.58 -11.84 11.08
CA SER A 47 -20.13 -13.15 11.58
C SER A 47 -21.17 -13.80 12.48
N ARG A 48 -21.84 -13.02 13.34
CA ARG A 48 -22.93 -13.54 14.20
C ARG A 48 -24.14 -13.97 13.36
N ALA A 49 -24.55 -13.15 12.40
CA ALA A 49 -25.65 -13.45 11.50
C ALA A 49 -25.36 -14.72 10.67
N PHE A 50 -24.16 -14.83 10.10
CA PHE A 50 -23.74 -15.99 9.32
C PHE A 50 -23.71 -17.28 10.15
N VAL A 51 -23.16 -17.24 11.37
CA VAL A 51 -23.15 -18.42 12.26
C VAL A 51 -24.58 -18.85 12.62
N SER A 52 -25.48 -17.90 12.88
CA SER A 52 -26.88 -18.22 13.17
C SER A 52 -27.59 -18.85 11.96
N ALA A 53 -27.35 -18.34 10.75
CA ALA A 53 -27.92 -18.91 9.52
C ALA A 53 -27.36 -20.30 9.22
N LYS A 54 -26.06 -20.52 9.47
CA LYS A 54 -25.44 -21.83 9.34
C LYS A 54 -26.09 -22.85 10.28
N LEU A 55 -26.28 -22.49 11.55
CA LEU A 55 -26.93 -23.39 12.54
C LEU A 55 -28.38 -23.71 12.16
N ALA A 56 -29.14 -22.73 11.68
CA ALA A 56 -30.51 -22.95 11.22
C ALA A 56 -30.56 -23.89 10.01
N PHE A 57 -29.64 -23.70 9.06
CA PHE A 57 -29.52 -24.58 7.89
C PHE A 57 -29.17 -26.02 8.29
N ASP A 58 -28.22 -26.20 9.21
CA ASP A 58 -27.80 -27.52 9.69
C ASP A 58 -28.93 -28.25 10.45
N GLN A 59 -29.89 -27.52 11.05
CA GLN A 59 -31.03 -28.08 11.78
C GLN A 59 -32.23 -28.41 10.88
N ASP A 60 -32.64 -27.47 10.02
CA ASP A 60 -33.91 -27.55 9.30
C ASP A 60 -33.74 -27.91 7.81
N GLY A 61 -32.51 -27.96 7.29
CA GLY A 61 -32.20 -28.17 5.87
C GLY A 61 -32.71 -27.05 4.94
N SER A 62 -33.35 -26.02 5.50
CA SER A 62 -33.86 -24.84 4.80
C SER A 62 -33.81 -23.63 5.71
N ILE A 63 -33.60 -22.44 5.15
CA ILE A 63 -33.46 -21.21 5.93
C ILE A 63 -34.70 -20.37 5.71
N LYS A 64 -35.49 -20.12 6.77
CA LYS A 64 -36.55 -19.12 6.71
C LYS A 64 -35.94 -17.74 6.95
N ILE A 65 -35.47 -17.11 5.88
CA ILE A 65 -34.79 -15.80 5.94
C ILE A 65 -35.83 -14.68 5.90
N GLU A 66 -36.68 -14.56 6.92
CA GLU A 66 -37.82 -13.62 6.86
C GLU A 66 -37.49 -12.19 7.34
N SER A 67 -36.32 -11.89 7.92
CA SER A 67 -36.08 -10.52 8.44
C SER A 67 -34.64 -9.99 8.52
N ARG A 68 -33.58 -10.74 8.13
CA ARG A 68 -32.18 -10.29 8.32
C ARG A 68 -31.24 -10.56 7.14
N MET A 69 -31.74 -10.48 5.92
CA MET A 69 -30.91 -10.63 4.71
C MET A 69 -29.81 -9.56 4.58
N ASP A 70 -30.05 -8.34 5.07
CA ASP A 70 -29.10 -7.22 5.04
C ASP A 70 -27.84 -7.53 5.85
N GLU A 71 -27.98 -8.29 6.93
CA GLU A 71 -26.91 -8.66 7.85
C GLU A 71 -26.06 -9.83 7.32
N LEU A 72 -26.56 -10.59 6.34
CA LEU A 72 -25.88 -11.74 5.73
C LEU A 72 -24.93 -11.35 4.60
N GLN A 73 -24.99 -10.11 4.12
CA GLN A 73 -24.05 -9.64 3.11
C GLN A 73 -22.71 -9.29 3.75
N PRO A 74 -21.59 -9.77 3.19
CA PRO A 74 -20.29 -9.34 3.66
C PRO A 74 -20.19 -7.82 3.49
N PRO A 75 -19.61 -7.09 4.46
CA PRO A 75 -19.46 -5.64 4.32
C PRO A 75 -18.74 -5.32 3.01
N HIS A 76 -19.34 -4.45 2.19
CA HIS A 76 -18.77 -4.01 0.92
C HIS A 76 -17.30 -3.59 1.14
N SER A 77 -16.46 -4.00 0.18
CA SER A 77 -15.02 -4.09 0.34
C SER A 77 -14.44 -2.85 1.02
N ALA A 78 -13.63 -3.11 2.05
CA ALA A 78 -12.85 -2.09 2.73
C ALA A 78 -12.02 -1.27 1.72
N SER A 79 -11.72 -1.80 0.54
CA SER A 79 -10.97 -1.18 -0.55
C SER A 79 -11.83 -0.27 -1.45
N ALA A 80 -12.53 0.73 -0.89
CA ALA A 80 -13.08 1.77 -1.75
C ALA A 80 -11.92 2.39 -2.55
N GLN A 81 -12.05 2.44 -3.88
CA GLN A 81 -11.01 2.83 -4.83
C GLN A 81 -10.31 4.15 -4.44
N LEU A 82 -11.05 5.06 -3.79
CA LEU A 82 -10.54 6.27 -3.17
C LEU A 82 -9.33 6.01 -2.24
N TRP A 83 -9.40 5.04 -1.33
CA TRP A 83 -8.35 4.77 -0.33
C TRP A 83 -7.12 4.08 -0.91
N ILE A 84 -7.25 3.47 -2.08
CA ILE A 84 -6.12 2.91 -2.84
C ILE A 84 -5.35 4.06 -3.51
N VAL A 85 -6.07 5.05 -4.04
CA VAL A 85 -5.48 6.19 -4.77
C VAL A 85 -5.01 7.32 -3.84
N LEU A 86 -5.56 7.42 -2.63
CA LEU A 86 -5.26 8.54 -1.72
C LEU A 86 -3.79 8.60 -1.22
N PRO A 87 -3.11 7.48 -0.85
CA PRO A 87 -1.73 7.52 -0.38
C PRO A 87 -0.73 8.20 -1.34
N PRO A 88 -0.66 7.84 -2.65
CA PRO A 88 0.26 8.53 -3.57
C PRO A 88 -0.07 10.01 -3.74
N VAL A 89 -1.36 10.39 -3.71
CA VAL A 89 -1.78 11.79 -3.77
C VAL A 89 -1.27 12.58 -2.55
N ILE A 90 -1.38 12.01 -1.34
CA ILE A 90 -0.87 12.64 -0.11
C ILE A 90 0.66 12.81 -0.19
N ILE A 91 1.39 11.80 -0.65
CA ILE A 91 2.85 11.89 -0.81
C ILE A 91 3.21 13.02 -1.77
N MET A 92 2.50 13.12 -2.90
CA MET A 92 2.70 14.21 -3.87
C MET A 92 2.51 15.59 -3.22
N PHE A 93 1.46 15.77 -2.40
CA PHE A 93 1.26 17.01 -1.66
C PHE A 93 2.38 17.29 -0.64
N GLY A 94 2.92 16.26 0.02
CA GLY A 94 4.10 16.38 0.88
C GLY A 94 5.34 16.86 0.14
N LEU A 95 5.59 16.33 -1.07
CA LEU A 95 6.70 16.76 -1.92
C LEU A 95 6.53 18.21 -2.39
N ILE A 96 5.32 18.61 -2.76
CA ILE A 96 5.01 20.01 -3.10
C ILE A 96 5.26 20.92 -1.89
N GLY A 97 4.84 20.52 -0.69
CA GLY A 97 5.11 21.26 0.55
C GLY A 97 6.61 21.42 0.83
N THR A 98 7.39 20.36 0.58
CA THR A 98 8.85 20.36 0.73
C THR A 98 9.50 21.33 -0.25
N PHE A 99 9.08 21.27 -1.52
CA PHE A 99 9.57 22.17 -2.56
C PHE A 99 9.30 23.64 -2.22
N ILE A 100 8.09 23.95 -1.75
CA ILE A 100 7.71 25.31 -1.32
C ILE A 100 8.59 25.73 -0.14
N GLY A 101 8.72 24.90 0.89
CA GLY A 101 9.51 25.24 2.08
C GLY A 101 10.99 25.45 1.80
N LEU A 102 11.60 24.64 0.92
CA LEU A 102 12.99 24.83 0.47
C LEU A 102 13.13 26.09 -0.39
N THR A 103 12.18 26.37 -1.28
CA THR A 103 12.20 27.57 -2.12
C THR A 103 12.13 28.84 -1.25
N LEU A 104 11.27 28.84 -0.22
CA LEU A 104 11.22 29.94 0.75
C LEU A 104 12.51 30.05 1.57
N ALA A 105 13.12 28.93 1.96
CA ALA A 105 14.39 28.93 2.68
C ALA A 105 15.52 29.56 1.85
N LEU A 106 15.62 29.21 0.56
CA LEU A 106 16.63 29.76 -0.34
C LEU A 106 16.39 31.24 -0.65
N ALA A 107 15.14 31.68 -0.73
CA ALA A 107 14.79 33.08 -0.95
C ALA A 107 15.24 34.01 0.21
N LEU A 108 15.48 33.46 1.40
CA LEU A 108 15.93 34.21 2.58
C LEU A 108 17.46 34.37 2.66
N ILE A 109 18.24 33.64 1.84
CA ILE A 109 19.70 33.69 1.89
C ILE A 109 20.21 34.77 0.91
N PRO A 110 20.83 35.85 1.39
CA PRO A 110 21.38 36.88 0.52
C PRO A 110 22.73 36.43 -0.06
N PHE A 111 22.73 35.82 -1.24
CA PHE A 111 23.94 35.31 -1.90
C PHE A 111 24.97 36.39 -2.31
N GLY A 112 24.61 37.68 -2.27
CA GLY A 112 25.50 38.80 -2.56
C GLY A 112 25.96 39.59 -1.33
N GLY A 113 25.62 39.14 -0.12
CA GLY A 113 25.88 39.87 1.14
C GLY A 113 27.26 39.63 1.75
N THR A 114 27.54 40.35 2.83
CA THR A 114 28.72 40.10 3.69
C THR A 114 28.59 38.76 4.43
N ALA A 115 29.71 38.20 4.91
CA ALA A 115 29.70 36.92 5.63
C ALA A 115 28.73 36.88 6.84
N ALA A 116 28.54 38.02 7.52
CA ALA A 116 27.60 38.14 8.63
C ALA A 116 26.12 38.09 8.18
N GLU A 117 25.81 38.68 7.02
CA GLU A 117 24.47 38.65 6.43
C GLU A 117 24.12 37.24 5.93
N ILE A 118 25.10 36.53 5.37
CA ILE A 118 24.93 35.12 4.97
C ILE A 118 24.66 34.25 6.20
N GLN A 119 25.43 34.41 7.29
CA GLN A 119 25.21 33.64 8.52
C GLN A 119 23.81 33.90 9.12
N THR A 120 23.37 35.16 9.11
CA THR A 120 22.04 35.55 9.59
C THR A 120 20.94 34.98 8.68
N GLY A 121 21.13 35.03 7.36
CA GLY A 121 20.25 34.43 6.37
C GLY A 121 20.09 32.93 6.58
N VAL A 122 21.19 32.21 6.77
CA VAL A 122 21.18 30.76 7.07
C VAL A 122 20.43 30.47 8.37
N GLN A 123 20.67 31.23 9.44
CA GLN A 123 19.93 31.06 10.69
C GLN A 123 18.42 31.27 10.52
N SER A 124 18.01 32.23 9.69
CA SER A 124 16.61 32.48 9.36
C SER A 124 16.00 31.42 8.43
N ALA A 125 16.81 30.74 7.62
CA ALA A 125 16.39 29.69 6.70
C ALA A 125 16.21 28.33 7.38
N LEU A 126 16.92 28.07 8.49
CA LEU A 126 16.86 26.80 9.24
C LEU A 126 15.43 26.37 9.62
N PRO A 127 14.57 27.24 10.19
CA PRO A 127 13.18 26.88 10.47
C PRO A 127 12.38 26.49 9.21
N SER A 128 12.60 27.18 8.09
CA SER A 128 11.92 26.89 6.81
C SER A 128 12.35 25.53 6.25
N MET A 129 13.63 25.17 6.33
CA MET A 129 14.12 23.83 5.98
C MET A 129 13.51 22.75 6.88
N GLY A 130 13.42 23.01 8.20
CA GLY A 130 12.74 22.11 9.13
C GLY A 130 11.27 21.91 8.80
N SER A 131 10.57 22.96 8.36
CA SER A 131 9.17 22.87 7.92
C SER A 131 9.00 22.05 6.64
N ALA A 132 9.88 22.25 5.64
CA ALA A 132 9.90 21.44 4.43
C ALA A 132 10.04 19.95 4.76
N PHE A 133 11.02 19.61 5.61
CA PHE A 133 11.21 18.23 6.05
C PHE A 133 9.97 17.66 6.77
N TRP A 134 9.35 18.44 7.66
CA TRP A 134 8.16 18.02 8.39
C TRP A 134 6.96 17.72 7.48
N THR A 135 6.78 18.49 6.40
CA THR A 135 5.69 18.26 5.44
C THR A 135 5.84 16.93 4.69
N SER A 136 7.07 16.58 4.28
CA SER A 136 7.36 15.29 3.65
C SER A 136 7.14 14.14 4.62
N LEU A 137 7.70 14.26 5.83
CA LEU A 137 7.61 13.22 6.85
C LEU A 137 6.15 12.95 7.25
N SER A 138 5.37 14.00 7.52
CA SER A 138 3.95 13.87 7.87
C SER A 138 3.12 13.25 6.74
N ALA A 139 3.39 13.61 5.48
CA ALA A 139 2.73 13.01 4.32
C ALA A 139 3.05 11.52 4.18
N ILE A 140 4.31 11.12 4.35
CA ILE A 140 4.73 9.71 4.34
C ILE A 140 4.05 8.94 5.47
N CYS A 141 4.06 9.48 6.70
CA CYS A 141 3.38 8.87 7.83
C CYS A 141 1.87 8.73 7.59
N ALA A 142 1.20 9.75 7.04
CA ALA A 142 -0.22 9.69 6.69
C ALA A 142 -0.50 8.60 5.64
N ALA A 143 0.27 8.58 4.55
CA ALA A 143 0.14 7.60 3.48
C ALA A 143 0.35 6.18 3.99
N MET A 144 1.36 5.97 4.84
CA MET A 144 1.63 4.69 5.49
C MET A 144 0.49 4.27 6.42
N THR A 145 -0.06 5.20 7.21
CA THR A 145 -1.21 4.93 8.10
C THR A 145 -2.43 4.44 7.31
N ILE A 146 -2.74 5.06 6.17
CA ILE A 146 -3.86 4.67 5.31
C ILE A 146 -3.62 3.27 4.72
N ARG A 147 -2.42 3.00 4.21
CA ARG A 147 -2.05 1.69 3.64
C ARG A 147 -2.14 0.60 4.69
N LEU A 148 -1.55 0.81 5.86
CA LEU A 148 -1.52 -0.17 6.93
C LEU A 148 -2.94 -0.48 7.41
N THR A 149 -3.78 0.54 7.60
CA THR A 149 -5.18 0.37 7.97
C THR A 149 -5.95 -0.45 6.94
N THR A 150 -5.76 -0.15 5.65
CA THR A 150 -6.43 -0.86 4.56
C THR A 150 -5.99 -2.31 4.48
N MET A 151 -4.68 -2.58 4.58
CA MET A 151 -4.12 -3.93 4.62
C MET A 151 -4.64 -4.73 5.83
N PHE A 152 -4.75 -4.10 7.00
CA PHE A 152 -5.31 -4.75 8.19
C PHE A 152 -6.79 -5.12 8.01
N MET A 153 -7.60 -4.22 7.45
CA MET A 153 -9.00 -4.50 7.16
C MET A 153 -9.15 -5.67 6.18
N GLU A 154 -8.34 -5.69 5.13
CA GLU A 154 -8.37 -6.74 4.11
C GLU A 154 -7.91 -8.10 4.66
N SER A 155 -6.81 -8.12 5.41
CA SER A 155 -6.32 -9.32 6.08
C SER A 155 -7.37 -9.90 7.03
N MET A 156 -8.05 -9.03 7.77
CA MET A 156 -9.12 -9.41 8.67
C MET A 156 -10.36 -9.93 7.93
N PHE A 157 -10.73 -9.29 6.82
CA PHE A 157 -11.78 -9.77 5.93
C PHE A 157 -11.47 -11.18 5.42
N ASN A 158 -10.28 -11.39 4.89
CA ASN A 158 -9.85 -12.68 4.37
C ASN A 158 -9.85 -13.76 5.46
N ARG A 159 -9.40 -13.42 6.68
CA ARG A 159 -9.37 -14.37 7.80
C ARG A 159 -10.74 -14.69 8.37
N ARG A 160 -11.64 -13.71 8.50
CA ARG A 160 -12.93 -13.87 9.22
C ARG A 160 -14.11 -14.15 8.30
N VAL A 161 -14.12 -13.56 7.11
CA VAL A 161 -15.23 -13.69 6.16
C VAL A 161 -14.91 -14.79 5.16
N LEU A 162 -13.82 -14.63 4.40
CA LEU A 162 -13.50 -15.53 3.28
C LEU A 162 -13.25 -16.96 3.75
N LYS A 163 -12.46 -17.16 4.79
CA LYS A 163 -12.20 -18.50 5.35
C LYS A 163 -13.48 -19.21 5.79
N VAL A 164 -14.42 -18.47 6.39
CA VAL A 164 -15.69 -19.02 6.87
C VAL A 164 -16.60 -19.40 5.72
N ILE A 165 -16.73 -18.53 4.71
CA ILE A 165 -17.51 -18.80 3.50
C ILE A 165 -16.97 -20.01 2.74
N VAL A 166 -15.65 -20.10 2.53
CA VAL A 166 -15.02 -21.22 1.81
C VAL A 166 -15.22 -22.55 2.55
N SER A 167 -15.28 -22.52 3.88
CA SER A 167 -15.54 -23.72 4.70
C SER A 167 -17.01 -24.09 4.84
N ALA A 168 -17.94 -23.24 4.39
CA ALA A 168 -19.37 -23.47 4.53
C ALA A 168 -19.90 -24.43 3.45
N HIS A 169 -21.03 -25.10 3.72
CA HIS A 169 -21.68 -25.97 2.74
C HIS A 169 -22.06 -25.16 1.48
N PRO A 170 -21.78 -25.67 0.27
CA PRO A 170 -22.05 -24.96 -0.97
C PRO A 170 -23.53 -24.65 -1.15
N ASP A 171 -24.42 -25.52 -0.65
CA ASP A 171 -25.87 -25.37 -0.74
C ASP A 171 -26.38 -24.19 0.10
N LEU A 172 -25.80 -23.97 1.28
CA LEU A 172 -26.08 -22.81 2.13
C LEU A 172 -25.74 -21.51 1.41
N ILE A 173 -24.56 -21.45 0.77
CA ILE A 173 -24.13 -20.28 0.01
C ILE A 173 -25.07 -20.04 -1.18
N GLN A 174 -25.41 -21.08 -1.94
CA GLN A 174 -26.37 -20.96 -3.05
C GLN A 174 -27.76 -20.50 -2.59
N HIS A 175 -28.21 -20.93 -1.41
CA HIS A 175 -29.49 -20.48 -0.85
C HIS A 175 -29.45 -18.99 -0.50
N ILE A 176 -28.40 -18.54 0.18
CA ILE A 176 -28.21 -17.12 0.53
C ILE A 176 -28.10 -16.27 -0.74
N GLU A 177 -27.35 -16.72 -1.76
CA GLU A 177 -27.25 -16.02 -3.05
C GLU A 177 -28.60 -15.94 -3.78
N ARG A 178 -29.36 -17.05 -3.80
CA ARG A 178 -30.68 -17.10 -4.45
C ARG A 178 -31.68 -16.17 -3.78
N GLU A 179 -31.74 -16.18 -2.45
CA GLU A 179 -32.62 -15.28 -1.69
C GLU A 179 -32.21 -13.81 -1.87
N ALA A 180 -30.90 -13.51 -1.85
CA ALA A 180 -30.41 -12.15 -2.11
C ALA A 180 -30.80 -11.65 -3.52
N PHE A 181 -30.84 -12.55 -4.51
CA PHE A 181 -31.31 -12.27 -5.86
C PHE A 181 -32.82 -12.01 -5.93
N LEU A 182 -33.63 -12.83 -5.26
CA LEU A 182 -35.08 -12.66 -5.22
C LEU A 182 -35.48 -11.31 -4.62
N HIS A 183 -34.68 -10.78 -3.69
CA HIS A 183 -34.89 -9.46 -3.10
C HIS A 183 -34.32 -8.28 -3.93
N ASN A 184 -33.93 -8.49 -5.20
CA ASN A 184 -33.48 -7.45 -6.15
C ASN A 184 -32.41 -6.50 -5.58
N ARG A 185 -31.48 -7.03 -4.78
CA ARG A 185 -30.50 -6.18 -4.10
C ARG A 185 -29.26 -5.90 -4.93
N PRO A 186 -28.66 -4.70 -4.80
CA PRO A 186 -27.38 -4.39 -5.41
C PRO A 186 -26.33 -5.38 -4.90
N GLY A 187 -25.62 -6.05 -5.82
CA GLY A 187 -24.70 -7.15 -5.52
C GLY A 187 -25.24 -8.56 -5.82
N ALA A 188 -26.56 -8.71 -5.98
CA ALA A 188 -27.16 -10.00 -6.34
C ALA A 188 -27.16 -10.28 -7.87
N LEU A 189 -26.80 -9.29 -8.68
CA LEU A 189 -26.83 -9.33 -10.15
C LEU A 189 -25.71 -10.15 -10.81
N LEU A 190 -25.08 -11.07 -10.09
CA LEU A 190 -23.99 -11.90 -10.61
C LEU A 190 -24.34 -13.39 -10.55
N ARG A 191 -24.98 -13.89 -11.62
CA ARG A 191 -24.76 -15.27 -12.11
C ARG A 191 -24.22 -15.16 -13.54
N PRO A 192 -23.22 -15.95 -13.98
CA PRO A 192 -22.53 -17.07 -13.33
C PRO A 192 -21.07 -16.70 -13.03
N HIS A 193 -20.84 -15.87 -12.02
CA HIS A 193 -19.52 -15.72 -11.41
C HIS A 193 -19.79 -15.68 -9.91
N SER A 194 -19.73 -16.87 -9.28
CA SER A 194 -20.01 -17.08 -7.85
C SER A 194 -19.27 -16.07 -6.97
N LEU A 195 -19.71 -15.88 -5.72
CA LEU A 195 -18.98 -15.09 -4.71
C LEU A 195 -17.48 -15.47 -4.66
N ARG A 196 -17.14 -16.73 -4.98
CA ARG A 196 -15.79 -17.25 -5.18
C ARG A 196 -15.03 -16.62 -6.36
N GLU A 197 -15.67 -16.35 -7.49
CA GLU A 197 -15.07 -15.66 -8.64
C GLU A 197 -14.87 -14.17 -8.35
N LEU A 198 -15.84 -13.54 -7.68
CA LEU A 198 -15.72 -12.14 -7.25
C LEU A 198 -14.54 -11.99 -6.27
N LEU A 199 -14.39 -12.94 -5.35
CA LEU A 199 -13.24 -13.02 -4.45
C LEU A 199 -11.93 -13.35 -5.19
N TRP A 200 -11.96 -14.21 -6.20
CA TRP A 200 -10.80 -14.53 -7.03
C TRP A 200 -10.34 -13.34 -7.87
N GLN A 201 -11.28 -12.61 -8.47
CA GLN A 201 -11.04 -11.40 -9.23
C GLN A 201 -10.57 -10.26 -8.33
N GLN A 202 -11.15 -10.12 -7.13
CA GLN A 202 -10.69 -9.13 -6.15
C GLN A 202 -9.27 -9.46 -5.66
N ASN A 203 -8.93 -10.73 -5.44
CA ASN A 203 -7.57 -11.16 -5.09
C ASN A 203 -6.58 -10.93 -6.24
N ARG A 204 -7.02 -11.14 -7.49
CA ARG A 204 -6.22 -10.87 -8.69
C ARG A 204 -5.96 -9.37 -8.87
N ASP A 205 -6.98 -8.52 -8.67
CA ASP A 205 -6.85 -7.06 -8.67
C ASP A 205 -5.95 -6.59 -7.53
N LEU A 206 -6.06 -7.18 -6.35
CA LEU A 206 -5.18 -6.89 -5.21
C LEU A 206 -3.72 -7.24 -5.51
N ASN A 207 -3.46 -8.40 -6.10
CA ASN A 207 -2.10 -8.77 -6.52
C ASN A 207 -1.55 -7.83 -7.61
N GLN A 208 -2.39 -7.41 -8.56
CA GLN A 208 -1.98 -6.42 -9.56
C GLN A 208 -1.68 -5.06 -8.92
N GLN A 209 -2.49 -4.64 -7.94
CA GLN A 209 -2.26 -3.40 -7.19
C GLN A 209 -1.00 -3.50 -6.33
N ILE A 210 -0.71 -4.63 -5.69
CA ILE A 210 0.53 -4.86 -4.93
C ILE A 210 1.74 -4.80 -5.86
N ASN A 211 1.67 -5.42 -7.04
CA ASN A 211 2.75 -5.39 -8.02
C ASN A 211 3.00 -3.97 -8.56
N HIS A 212 1.93 -3.26 -8.92
CA HIS A 212 2.01 -1.87 -9.34
C HIS A 212 2.50 -0.95 -8.21
N LEU A 213 2.16 -1.25 -6.95
CA LEU A 213 2.66 -0.53 -5.78
C LEU A 213 4.16 -0.78 -5.60
N GLY A 214 4.62 -2.02 -5.80
CA GLY A 214 6.03 -2.39 -5.81
C GLY A 214 6.81 -1.61 -6.86
N GLU A 215 6.28 -1.49 -8.09
CA GLU A 215 6.89 -0.72 -9.16
C GLU A 215 6.90 0.80 -8.89
N VAL A 216 5.79 1.37 -8.42
CA VAL A 216 5.72 2.81 -8.08
C VAL A 216 6.63 3.14 -6.90
N MET A 217 6.72 2.26 -5.91
CA MET A 217 7.55 2.48 -4.73
C MET A 217 9.04 2.29 -5.07
N SER A 218 9.38 1.27 -5.87
CA SER A 218 10.73 1.08 -6.40
C SER A 218 11.18 2.27 -7.25
N SER A 219 10.33 2.75 -8.17
CA SER A 219 10.65 3.93 -8.99
C SER A 219 10.73 5.23 -8.18
N SER A 220 9.89 5.41 -7.15
CA SER A 220 9.96 6.58 -6.27
C SER A 220 11.20 6.54 -5.36
N ILE A 221 11.59 5.37 -4.86
CA ILE A 221 12.83 5.18 -4.10
C ILE A 221 14.04 5.43 -5.02
N HIS A 222 14.08 4.85 -6.21
CA HIS A 222 15.14 5.13 -7.18
C HIS A 222 15.19 6.61 -7.58
N GLY A 223 14.05 7.28 -7.73
CA GLY A 223 13.97 8.72 -7.99
C GLY A 223 14.54 9.56 -6.84
N LEU A 224 14.22 9.22 -5.59
CA LEU A 224 14.77 9.88 -4.40
C LEU A 224 16.27 9.61 -4.23
N THR A 225 16.69 8.36 -4.37
CA THR A 225 18.10 7.96 -4.24
C THR A 225 18.94 8.60 -5.35
N SER A 226 18.44 8.66 -6.59
CA SER A 226 19.12 9.35 -7.68
C SER A 226 19.13 10.87 -7.50
N ALA A 227 18.07 11.49 -7.01
CA ALA A 227 18.06 12.92 -6.66
C ALA A 227 19.05 13.26 -5.53
N LEU A 228 19.21 12.37 -4.55
CA LEU A 228 20.19 12.54 -3.46
C LEU A 228 21.63 12.35 -3.96
N LEU A 229 21.91 11.28 -4.70
CA LEU A 229 23.23 11.00 -5.28
C LEU A 229 23.68 12.07 -6.30
N SER A 230 22.75 12.58 -7.10
CA SER A 230 23.05 13.68 -8.04
C SER A 230 23.31 14.99 -7.32
N SER A 231 22.71 15.23 -6.15
CA SER A 231 23.07 16.40 -5.31
C SER A 231 24.48 16.29 -4.73
N GLU A 232 24.97 15.06 -4.48
CA GLU A 232 26.30 14.80 -3.92
C GLU A 232 27.42 14.93 -4.97
N GLN A 233 27.14 14.61 -6.24
CA GLN A 233 28.10 14.77 -7.35
C GLN A 233 28.33 16.24 -7.77
N VAL A 234 27.37 17.13 -7.54
CA VAL A 234 27.54 18.57 -7.84
C VAL A 234 28.57 19.21 -6.90
N TYR A 235 28.72 18.70 -5.67
CA TYR A 235 29.68 19.25 -4.70
C TYR A 235 31.15 18.82 -4.96
N ASN A 236 31.37 17.72 -5.67
CA ASN A 236 32.73 17.20 -5.97
C ASN A 236 33.31 17.69 -7.30
N SER A 237 32.58 18.53 -8.05
CA SER A 237 32.97 18.94 -9.41
C SER A 237 33.54 20.36 -9.50
N GLU A 238 33.59 21.12 -8.41
CA GLU A 238 34.04 22.53 -8.40
C GLU A 238 35.47 22.76 -7.88
N ASP A 239 36.23 21.73 -7.49
CA ASP A 239 37.58 21.91 -6.90
C ASP A 239 38.75 21.54 -7.84
N SER A 240 38.58 21.70 -9.16
CA SER A 240 39.66 21.40 -10.11
C SER A 240 39.77 22.41 -11.24
N LYS A 241 40.01 23.68 -10.88
CA LYS A 241 40.67 24.69 -11.74
C LYS A 241 41.11 25.89 -10.90
N ASP A 242 42.31 25.84 -10.31
CA ASP A 242 43.44 26.71 -10.66
C ASP A 242 44.60 26.69 -9.63
N GLN A 243 45.81 26.93 -10.16
CA GLN A 243 47.05 27.43 -9.52
C GLN A 243 48.13 26.48 -8.95
N LYS A 244 49.11 26.21 -9.85
CA LYS A 244 50.59 26.26 -9.69
C LYS A 244 51.17 26.82 -8.36
N ALA A 245 51.87 25.93 -7.62
CA ALA A 245 53.23 25.95 -6.97
C ALA A 245 53.92 27.28 -6.50
N PRO A 246 54.98 27.27 -5.63
CA PRO A 246 55.53 26.25 -4.68
C PRO A 246 55.93 26.80 -3.26
N HIS A 247 56.49 25.92 -2.39
CA HIS A 247 57.11 26.13 -1.05
C HIS A 247 56.13 26.41 0.12
N ASP A 248 56.26 25.88 1.34
CA ASP A 248 57.39 25.27 2.06
C ASP A 248 56.91 24.32 3.18
N ARG A 249 57.82 23.46 3.64
CA ARG A 249 57.62 22.44 4.68
C ARG A 249 57.32 23.02 6.08
N ILE A 250 56.54 22.24 6.83
CA ILE A 250 56.63 21.87 8.27
C ILE A 250 55.26 22.00 8.95
N ALA A 251 54.57 20.87 9.12
CA ALA A 251 53.79 20.49 10.31
C ALA A 251 53.06 19.16 10.04
N ASP A 252 53.80 18.05 10.11
CA ASP A 252 53.20 16.75 10.39
C ASP A 252 52.92 16.68 11.90
N GLN A 253 51.65 16.60 12.29
CA GLN A 253 51.14 15.70 13.33
C GLN A 253 49.66 16.04 13.62
N ASN A 254 48.82 15.00 13.55
CA ASN A 254 47.40 14.91 13.94
C ASN A 254 46.34 14.97 12.84
N LEU A 255 46.39 14.06 11.85
CA LEU A 255 45.21 13.75 11.02
C LEU A 255 45.32 12.37 10.34
N SER A 256 45.49 11.32 11.14
CA SER A 256 45.47 9.93 10.65
C SER A 256 44.55 8.98 11.44
N ASN A 257 43.57 9.52 12.18
CA ASN A 257 42.59 8.71 12.95
C ASN A 257 41.12 8.98 12.59
N SER A 258 40.79 9.55 11.43
CA SER A 258 39.39 9.84 11.05
C SER A 258 39.01 9.38 9.64
N LEU A 259 39.65 8.33 9.12
CA LEU A 259 39.37 7.82 7.79
C LEU A 259 39.28 6.28 7.76
N ASP A 260 38.45 5.70 8.63
CA ASP A 260 38.13 4.25 8.57
C ASP A 260 36.68 3.91 8.94
N THR A 261 35.79 4.90 9.09
CA THR A 261 34.38 4.68 9.48
C THR A 261 33.34 4.82 8.36
N SER A 262 33.77 4.88 7.09
CA SER A 262 32.84 5.03 5.94
C SER A 262 32.86 3.85 4.96
N SER A 263 33.64 2.80 5.21
CA SER A 263 33.77 1.62 4.33
C SER A 263 32.94 0.41 4.79
N THR A 264 32.26 0.48 5.94
CA THR A 264 31.48 -0.64 6.49
C THR A 264 30.01 -0.68 6.05
N ASP A 265 29.42 0.43 5.57
CA ASP A 265 28.00 0.47 5.15
C ASP A 265 27.75 0.07 3.68
N LEU A 266 28.79 0.06 2.83
CA LEU A 266 28.64 -0.41 1.43
C LEU A 266 28.57 -1.94 1.29
N SER A 267 28.93 -2.69 2.33
CA SER A 267 28.89 -4.16 2.30
C SER A 267 27.50 -4.71 2.67
N GLN A 268 26.73 -3.96 3.47
CA GLN A 268 25.36 -4.36 3.86
C GLN A 268 24.36 -4.20 2.72
N THR A 269 24.46 -3.13 1.93
CA THR A 269 23.56 -2.89 0.79
C THR A 269 23.73 -3.93 -0.33
N SER A 270 24.94 -4.42 -0.56
CA SER A 270 25.20 -5.53 -1.51
C SER A 270 24.54 -6.85 -1.07
N SER A 271 24.54 -7.13 0.24
CA SER A 271 23.89 -8.33 0.78
C SER A 271 22.36 -8.27 0.68
N GLU A 272 21.77 -7.09 0.92
CA GLU A 272 20.33 -6.86 0.77
C GLU A 272 19.90 -6.93 -0.71
N GLN A 273 20.73 -6.41 -1.62
CA GLN A 273 20.48 -6.48 -3.07
C GLN A 273 20.55 -7.92 -3.60
N THR A 274 21.40 -8.76 -3.00
CA THR A 274 21.48 -10.19 -3.31
C THR A 274 20.25 -10.94 -2.80
N GLN A 275 19.78 -10.63 -1.58
CA GLN A 275 18.53 -11.20 -1.05
C GLN A 275 17.30 -10.77 -1.85
N LEU A 276 17.26 -9.52 -2.32
CA LEU A 276 16.16 -9.01 -3.13
C LEU A 276 16.13 -9.70 -4.51
N ASN A 277 17.29 -9.94 -5.11
CA ASN A 277 17.40 -10.72 -6.35
C ASN A 277 16.98 -12.19 -6.15
N GLU A 278 17.29 -12.78 -5.00
CA GLU A 278 16.87 -14.14 -4.66
C GLU A 278 15.34 -14.21 -4.50
N ILE A 279 14.73 -13.27 -3.77
CA ILE A 279 13.26 -13.16 -3.61
C ILE A 279 12.58 -12.93 -4.97
N LEU A 280 13.16 -12.10 -5.84
CA LEU A 280 12.60 -11.80 -7.15
C LEU A 280 12.70 -13.00 -8.10
N SER A 281 13.76 -13.81 -7.97
CA SER A 281 13.90 -15.08 -8.70
C SER A 281 12.89 -16.12 -8.22
N GLU A 282 12.64 -16.19 -6.91
CA GLU A 282 11.66 -17.11 -6.31
C GLU A 282 10.23 -16.73 -6.67
N MET A 283 9.88 -15.44 -6.65
CA MET A 283 8.57 -14.98 -7.14
C MET A 283 8.37 -15.29 -8.63
N LYS A 284 9.40 -15.13 -9.46
CA LYS A 284 9.33 -15.47 -10.88
C LYS A 284 9.08 -16.96 -11.08
N HIS A 285 9.74 -17.80 -10.28
CA HIS A 285 9.53 -19.25 -10.30
C HIS A 285 8.10 -19.63 -9.86
N GLN A 286 7.59 -19.02 -8.79
CA GLN A 286 6.22 -19.25 -8.31
C GLN A 286 5.17 -18.78 -9.34
N THR A 287 5.45 -17.69 -10.07
CA THR A 287 4.58 -17.21 -11.14
C THR A 287 4.51 -18.22 -12.30
N GLN A 288 5.65 -18.82 -12.68
CA GLN A 288 5.69 -19.85 -13.71
C GLN A 288 4.94 -21.13 -13.29
N LEU A 289 5.05 -21.53 -12.02
CA LEU A 289 4.27 -22.66 -11.49
C LEU A 289 2.77 -22.37 -11.49
N LEU A 290 2.37 -21.13 -11.18
CA LEU A 290 0.98 -20.71 -11.23
C LEU A 290 0.44 -20.74 -12.67
N GLU A 291 1.22 -20.26 -13.65
CA GLU A 291 0.87 -20.33 -15.07
C GLU A 291 0.72 -21.78 -15.54
N GLN A 292 1.62 -22.68 -15.15
CA GLN A 292 1.50 -24.11 -15.46
C GLN A 292 0.25 -24.75 -14.84
N LEU A 293 -0.07 -24.42 -13.59
CA LEU A 293 -1.28 -24.91 -12.92
C LEU A 293 -2.57 -24.40 -13.59
N VAL A 294 -2.59 -23.13 -14.00
CA VAL A 294 -3.71 -22.55 -14.75
C VAL A 294 -3.86 -23.24 -16.11
N HIS A 295 -2.76 -23.52 -16.80
CA HIS A 295 -2.79 -24.20 -18.09
C HIS A 295 -3.28 -25.66 -17.98
N LEU A 296 -2.89 -26.37 -16.92
CA LEU A 296 -3.39 -27.71 -16.61
C LEU A 296 -4.88 -27.71 -16.24
N GLN A 297 -5.33 -26.69 -15.51
CA GLN A 297 -6.74 -26.55 -15.16
C GLN A 297 -7.61 -26.23 -16.36
N SER A 298 -7.12 -25.40 -17.30
CA SER A 298 -7.82 -25.11 -18.57
C SER A 298 -7.95 -26.38 -19.41
N GLN A 299 -6.88 -27.18 -19.54
CA GLN A 299 -6.93 -28.44 -20.27
C GLN A 299 -7.90 -29.45 -19.64
N ASN A 300 -7.98 -29.52 -18.31
CA ASN A 300 -8.95 -30.38 -17.62
C ASN A 300 -10.41 -29.91 -17.82
N LEU A 301 -10.66 -28.60 -17.84
CA LEU A 301 -12.00 -28.04 -18.08
C LEU A 301 -12.46 -28.28 -19.53
N ASP A 302 -11.56 -28.17 -20.51
CA ASP A 302 -11.88 -28.49 -21.90
C ASP A 302 -12.13 -29.98 -22.09
N GLY A 303 -11.37 -30.86 -21.43
CA GLY A 303 -11.63 -32.30 -21.40
C GLY A 303 -13.00 -32.66 -20.81
N GLN A 304 -13.40 -31.99 -19.72
CA GLN A 304 -14.71 -32.19 -19.10
C GLN A 304 -15.87 -31.66 -19.96
N ARG A 305 -15.67 -30.54 -20.67
CA ARG A 305 -16.67 -30.00 -21.61
C ARG A 305 -16.88 -30.94 -22.79
N VAL A 306 -15.81 -31.53 -23.33
CA VAL A 306 -15.93 -32.52 -24.39
C VAL A 306 -16.71 -33.73 -23.88
N ALA A 307 -16.37 -34.29 -22.71
CA ALA A 307 -17.08 -35.43 -22.13
C ALA A 307 -18.57 -35.16 -21.85
N GLN A 308 -18.92 -33.97 -21.36
CA GLN A 308 -20.32 -33.57 -21.15
C GLN A 308 -21.08 -33.37 -22.46
N SER A 309 -20.42 -32.83 -23.49
CA SER A 309 -21.03 -32.70 -24.82
C SER A 309 -21.29 -34.06 -25.45
N THR A 310 -20.40 -35.04 -25.30
CA THR A 310 -20.58 -36.40 -25.83
C THR A 310 -21.73 -37.13 -25.13
N LEU A 311 -21.87 -36.95 -23.81
CA LEU A 311 -23.01 -37.49 -23.04
C LEU A 311 -24.34 -36.85 -23.43
N ALA A 312 -24.35 -35.55 -23.71
CA ALA A 312 -25.55 -34.86 -24.19
C ALA A 312 -25.97 -35.34 -25.58
N PHE A 313 -25.02 -35.57 -26.49
CA PHE A 313 -25.32 -36.11 -27.83
C PHE A 313 -25.80 -37.57 -27.80
N ALA A 314 -25.28 -38.41 -26.91
CA ALA A 314 -25.78 -39.78 -26.73
C ALA A 314 -27.24 -39.79 -26.25
N LYS A 315 -27.60 -38.90 -25.31
CA LYS A 315 -28.95 -38.81 -24.76
C LYS A 315 -30.00 -38.30 -25.76
N ILE A 316 -29.59 -37.50 -26.74
CA ILE A 316 -30.49 -37.03 -27.82
C ILE A 316 -30.77 -38.15 -28.82
N LYS A 317 -29.78 -39.03 -29.07
CA LYS A 317 -29.94 -40.16 -30.00
C LYS A 317 -30.91 -41.22 -29.48
N ASP A 318 -30.89 -41.51 -28.18
CA ASP A 318 -31.83 -42.44 -27.53
C ASP A 318 -33.29 -41.94 -27.51
N HIS A 319 -33.56 -40.68 -27.85
CA HIS A 319 -34.91 -40.11 -27.97
C HIS A 319 -35.43 -40.03 -29.41
N GLN A 320 -34.65 -40.44 -30.41
CA GLN A 320 -35.11 -40.51 -31.80
C GLN A 320 -35.49 -41.92 -32.27
N ASP A 321 -35.14 -42.96 -31.50
CA ASP A 321 -35.42 -44.38 -31.84
C ASP A 321 -36.61 -44.97 -31.04
N VAL A 322 -37.48 -44.13 -30.45
CA VAL A 322 -38.75 -44.51 -29.78
C VAL A 322 -39.91 -43.81 -30.47
#